data_AF-A0A6H1YJ19-F1
#
_entry.id   AF-A0A6H1YJ19-F1
#
_cell.length_a   1.000
_cell.length_b   1.000
_cell.length_c   1.000
_cell.angle_alpha   90.00
_cell.angle_beta   90.00
_cell.angle_gamma   90.00
#
_symmetry.space_group_name_H-M   'P 1'
#
loop_
_entity.id
_entity.type
_entity.pdbx_description
1 polymer ?
#
loop_
_entity_poly.entity_id
_entity_poly.type
_entity_poly.pdbx_seq_one_letter_code
_entity_poly.pdbx_strand_id
1 'polypeptide(L)'
;MIVLKRLFLYMVDVAEPWQLGSQDAATPIMQGIIDLHHDIFFFLILILVFVLWILVRALWHFHYKKNAIPQRIVHGTTIEILRTIFPSIISMFIAIPSFALLYSMDAAPLVEAALPPSPCCSSSEDSFGLRVLSEPWPITPDLGLESSMKNRILILEAKNSPFLLGKEKGQYWGEIKESLHNSPHQKEYFRLLDFENRDLQIRERKHSCLEVFREVLFRNPYLEERAAYSLQEAFCDFLNERREELDSNPGSSPAEMDRLEIRSLDQVEKDLLRRGDESIYIKQFFLNGD
;
A
#
# COMPACT_ATOMS: atom_id res chain seq x y z
N MET A 1 8.44 -18.19 9.80
CA MET A 1 8.17 -16.85 10.36
C MET A 1 9.02 -15.75 9.73
N ILE A 2 10.30 -15.98 9.39
CA ILE A 2 11.14 -15.01 8.65
C ILE A 2 10.73 -14.89 7.17
N VAL A 3 10.36 -15.99 6.52
CA VAL A 3 9.84 -16.01 5.13
C VAL A 3 8.55 -15.19 5.00
N LEU A 4 7.65 -15.29 5.97
CA LEU A 4 6.40 -14.52 6.02
C LEU A 4 6.66 -13.01 6.17
N LYS A 5 7.78 -12.63 6.81
CA LYS A 5 8.21 -11.24 6.98
C LYS A 5 8.90 -10.68 5.72
N ARG A 6 9.48 -11.55 4.87
CA ARG A 6 10.02 -11.20 3.55
C ARG A 6 8.92 -11.08 2.48
N LEU A 7 7.83 -11.83 2.60
CA LEU A 7 6.65 -11.75 1.70
C LEU A 7 5.93 -10.39 1.76
N PHE A 8 5.95 -9.73 2.91
CA PHE A 8 5.24 -8.46 3.11
C PHE A 8 5.84 -7.26 2.36
N LEU A 9 7.09 -7.38 1.88
CA LEU A 9 7.78 -6.29 1.16
C LEU A 9 7.22 -6.01 -0.25
N TYR A 10 6.19 -6.75 -0.64
CA TYR A 10 5.76 -6.86 -2.02
C TYR A 10 4.33 -6.37 -2.28
N MET A 11 3.58 -6.11 -1.21
CA MET A 11 2.16 -5.71 -1.21
C MET A 11 2.00 -4.38 -0.46
N VAL A 12 2.84 -3.41 -0.79
CA VAL A 12 2.97 -2.14 -0.06
C VAL A 12 1.66 -1.31 -0.12
N ASP A 13 0.78 -1.54 -1.10
CA ASP A 13 -0.40 -0.68 -1.34
C ASP A 13 -1.76 -1.40 -1.36
N VAL A 14 -1.89 -2.62 -0.80
CA VAL A 14 -3.19 -3.33 -0.76
C VAL A 14 -3.60 -3.65 0.68
N ALA A 15 -4.92 -3.61 0.93
CA ALA A 15 -5.47 -4.02 2.22
C ALA A 15 -5.22 -5.51 2.46
N GLU A 16 -4.51 -5.84 3.53
CA GLU A 16 -4.23 -7.22 3.93
C GLU A 16 -5.32 -7.77 4.85
N PRO A 17 -5.71 -9.05 4.73
CA PRO A 17 -6.72 -9.63 5.60
C PRO A 17 -6.25 -9.58 7.06
N TRP A 18 -7.09 -9.03 7.94
CA TRP A 18 -6.82 -8.79 9.37
C TRP A 18 -5.77 -7.71 9.66
N GLN A 19 -5.47 -6.82 8.72
CA GLN A 19 -4.60 -5.68 8.96
C GLN A 19 -5.19 -4.73 10.01
N LEU A 20 -4.36 -4.37 11.00
CA LEU A 20 -4.66 -3.33 11.99
C LEU A 20 -3.74 -2.14 11.73
N GLY A 21 -4.32 -0.97 11.47
CA GLY A 21 -3.58 0.27 11.15
C GLY A 21 -3.74 0.71 9.69
N SER A 22 -2.92 1.68 9.29
CA SER A 22 -2.89 2.23 7.93
C SER A 22 -2.15 1.31 6.95
N GLN A 23 -2.39 1.52 5.64
CA GLN A 23 -1.54 0.99 4.57
C GLN A 23 -0.18 1.71 4.56
N ASP A 24 0.81 1.15 3.85
CA ASP A 24 2.13 1.76 3.79
C ASP A 24 2.08 3.12 3.06
N ALA A 25 2.95 4.03 3.46
CA ALA A 25 2.96 5.37 2.90
C ALA A 25 3.62 5.40 1.51
N ALA A 26 2.81 5.61 0.47
CA ALA A 26 3.31 5.87 -0.88
C ALA A 26 3.79 7.32 -1.11
N THR A 27 3.39 8.26 -0.24
CA THR A 27 3.71 9.70 -0.36
C THR A 27 4.26 10.27 0.95
N PRO A 28 5.09 11.33 0.91
CA PRO A 28 5.58 11.99 2.13
C PRO A 28 4.44 12.58 2.97
N ILE A 29 3.33 12.97 2.32
CA ILE A 29 2.11 13.42 3.00
C ILE A 29 1.49 12.27 3.80
N MET A 30 1.34 11.09 3.20
CA MET A 30 0.81 9.92 3.89
C MET A 30 1.71 9.49 5.06
N GLN A 31 3.03 9.58 4.91
CA GLN A 31 3.95 9.34 6.02
C GLN A 31 3.68 10.33 7.18
N GLY A 32 3.52 11.61 6.88
CA GLY A 32 3.15 12.61 7.89
C GLY A 32 1.79 12.36 8.56
N ILE A 33 0.80 11.82 7.83
CA ILE A 33 -0.49 11.40 8.39
C ILE A 33 -0.30 10.23 9.37
N ILE A 34 0.49 9.23 8.99
CA ILE A 34 0.77 8.06 9.85
C ILE A 34 1.48 8.50 11.12
N ASP A 35 2.47 9.38 11.03
CA ASP A 35 3.20 9.90 12.19
C ASP A 35 2.26 10.68 13.13
N LEU A 36 1.44 11.59 12.57
CA LEU A 36 0.44 12.33 13.34
C LEU A 36 -0.58 11.41 14.02
N HIS A 37 -1.02 10.35 13.33
CA HIS A 37 -1.93 9.36 13.90
C HIS A 37 -1.31 8.67 15.13
N HIS A 38 -0.04 8.26 15.06
CA HIS A 38 0.64 7.63 16.19
C HIS A 38 0.80 8.58 17.38
N ASP A 39 1.14 9.85 17.13
CA ASP A 39 1.25 10.87 18.17
C ASP A 39 -0.08 11.10 18.88
N ILE A 40 -1.18 11.24 18.12
CA ILE A 40 -2.53 11.40 18.69
C ILE A 40 -2.91 10.16 19.50
N PHE A 41 -2.68 8.96 18.96
CA PHE A 41 -3.07 7.71 19.59
C PHE A 41 -2.33 7.49 20.93
N PHE A 42 -1.07 7.92 21.02
CA PHE A 42 -0.30 7.90 22.27
C PHE A 42 -0.99 8.74 23.38
N PHE A 43 -1.39 9.98 23.08
CA PHE A 43 -2.11 10.81 24.03
C PHE A 43 -3.49 10.24 24.39
N LEU A 44 -4.21 9.67 23.42
CA LEU A 44 -5.51 9.04 23.66
C LEU A 44 -5.40 7.83 24.62
N ILE A 45 -4.40 6.95 24.43
CA ILE A 45 -4.16 5.82 25.34
C ILE A 45 -3.84 6.33 26.75
N LEU A 46 -3.01 7.36 26.87
CA LEU A 46 -2.65 7.94 28.16
C LEU A 46 -3.89 8.45 28.91
N ILE A 47 -4.75 9.22 28.24
CA ILE A 47 -6.00 9.73 28.81
C ILE A 47 -6.94 8.58 29.16
N LEU A 48 -7.06 7.57 28.29
CA LEU A 48 -7.91 6.41 28.50
C LEU A 48 -7.50 5.63 29.77
N VAL A 49 -6.21 5.34 29.92
CA VAL A 49 -5.68 4.64 31.10
C VAL A 49 -5.90 5.45 32.37
N PHE A 50 -5.69 6.77 32.30
CA PHE A 50 -5.92 7.67 33.44
C PHE A 50 -7.39 7.68 33.89
N VAL A 51 -8.33 7.82 32.95
CA VAL A 51 -9.77 7.81 33.24
C VAL A 51 -10.20 6.44 33.76
N LEU A 52 -9.74 5.35 33.14
CA LEU A 52 -10.03 3.99 33.56
C LEU A 52 -9.53 3.73 34.98
N TRP A 53 -8.31 4.19 35.31
CA TRP A 53 -7.74 4.08 36.64
C TRP A 53 -8.56 4.84 37.69
N ILE A 54 -8.95 6.09 37.43
CA ILE A 54 -9.81 6.86 38.34
C ILE A 54 -11.16 6.18 38.53
N LEU A 55 -11.76 5.67 37.45
CA LEU A 55 -13.06 4.98 37.51
C LEU A 55 -12.98 3.71 38.37
N VAL A 56 -11.99 2.85 38.13
CA VAL A 56 -11.78 1.63 38.92
C VAL A 56 -11.52 1.98 40.38
N ARG A 57 -10.70 3.01 40.65
CA ARG A 57 -10.41 3.44 42.02
C ARG A 57 -11.64 4.02 42.71
N ALA A 58 -12.47 4.78 41.99
CA ALA A 58 -13.73 5.31 42.52
C ALA A 58 -14.71 4.18 42.86
N LEU A 59 -14.92 3.23 41.94
CA LEU A 59 -15.78 2.07 42.17
C LEU A 59 -15.31 1.24 43.36
N TRP A 60 -14.00 1.02 43.50
CA TRP A 60 -13.43 0.25 44.60
C TRP A 60 -13.55 0.97 45.95
N HIS A 61 -13.30 2.28 45.99
CA HIS A 61 -13.29 3.06 47.24
C HIS A 61 -14.69 3.45 47.71
N PHE A 62 -15.61 3.74 46.78
CA PHE A 62 -17.00 4.10 47.08
C PHE A 62 -17.97 2.92 46.98
N HIS A 63 -17.46 1.69 46.95
CA HIS A 63 -18.28 0.49 47.01
C HIS A 63 -19.09 0.46 48.32
N TYR A 64 -20.35 0.03 48.27
CA TYR A 64 -21.28 0.06 49.41
C TYR A 64 -20.73 -0.62 50.69
N LYS A 65 -19.91 -1.67 50.53
CA LYS A 65 -19.27 -2.37 51.64
C LYS A 65 -18.22 -1.52 52.38
N LYS A 66 -17.62 -0.53 51.72
CA LYS A 66 -16.54 0.32 52.26
C LYS A 66 -17.03 1.72 52.64
N ASN A 67 -17.99 2.27 51.91
CA ASN A 67 -18.58 3.59 52.18
C ASN A 67 -20.10 3.50 52.14
N ALA A 68 -20.72 3.17 53.27
CA ALA A 68 -22.17 2.99 53.39
C ALA A 68 -22.94 4.32 53.47
N ILE A 69 -22.30 5.41 53.90
CA ILE A 69 -22.91 6.74 54.01
C ILE A 69 -22.33 7.66 52.93
N PRO A 70 -23.13 8.15 51.97
CA PRO A 70 -22.65 9.01 50.89
C PRO A 70 -22.34 10.42 51.41
N GLN A 71 -21.22 10.99 50.96
CA GLN A 71 -20.89 12.39 51.24
C GLN A 71 -21.69 13.34 50.33
N ARG A 72 -22.28 14.39 50.90
CA ARG A 72 -23.07 15.40 50.16
C ARG A 72 -22.21 16.60 49.77
N ILE A 73 -21.27 16.40 48.85
CA ILE A 73 -20.47 17.47 48.25
C ILE A 73 -21.02 17.72 46.84
N VAL A 74 -21.51 18.93 46.57
CA VAL A 74 -22.17 19.27 45.31
C VAL A 74 -21.31 20.16 44.42
N HIS A 75 -20.45 21.01 45.01
CA HIS A 75 -19.65 21.98 44.27
C HIS A 75 -18.18 21.90 44.67
N GLY A 76 -17.31 22.00 43.66
CA GLY A 76 -15.86 21.99 43.84
C GLY A 76 -15.19 22.85 42.78
N THR A 77 -15.28 24.17 42.89
CA THR A 77 -14.80 25.12 41.87
C THR A 77 -13.35 24.85 41.42
N THR A 78 -12.46 24.46 42.34
CA THR A 78 -11.06 24.15 42.02
C THR A 78 -10.91 22.95 41.07
N ILE A 79 -11.67 21.87 41.28
CA ILE A 79 -11.58 20.68 40.40
C ILE A 79 -12.25 20.96 39.04
N GLU A 80 -13.25 21.83 39.01
CA GLU A 80 -13.90 22.26 37.78
C GLU A 80 -12.98 23.08 36.88
N ILE A 81 -12.14 23.94 37.48
CA ILE A 81 -11.12 24.69 36.75
C ILE A 81 -9.99 23.76 36.29
N LEU A 82 -9.55 22.84 37.15
CA LEU A 82 -8.46 21.92 36.80
C LEU A 82 -8.83 21.01 35.61
N ARG A 83 -10.05 20.47 35.60
CA ARG A 83 -10.53 19.58 34.53
C ARG A 83 -10.79 20.30 33.21
N THR A 84 -10.87 21.63 33.16
CA THR A 84 -11.01 22.36 31.89
C THR A 84 -9.65 22.76 31.36
N ILE A 85 -8.77 23.28 32.21
CA ILE A 85 -7.41 23.71 31.81
C ILE A 85 -6.57 22.52 31.36
N PHE A 86 -6.59 21.41 32.12
CA PHE A 86 -5.71 20.27 31.84
C PHE A 86 -5.98 19.63 30.46
N PRO A 87 -7.23 19.32 30.06
CA PRO A 87 -7.51 18.84 28.71
C PRO A 87 -7.23 19.87 27.62
N SER A 88 -7.47 21.16 27.87
CA SER A 88 -7.18 22.21 26.88
C SER A 88 -5.70 22.30 26.53
N ILE A 89 -4.82 22.19 27.54
CA ILE A 89 -3.36 22.21 27.31
C ILE A 89 -2.91 20.98 26.51
N ILE A 90 -3.42 19.79 26.82
CA ILE A 90 -3.08 18.56 26.08
C ILE A 90 -3.53 18.68 24.61
N SER A 91 -4.75 19.16 24.36
CA SER A 91 -5.25 19.37 22.99
C SER A 91 -4.41 20.41 22.21
N MET A 92 -3.89 21.44 22.89
CA MET A 92 -3.01 22.43 22.26
C MET A 92 -1.73 21.78 21.73
N PHE A 93 -1.11 20.87 22.51
CA PHE A 93 0.09 20.15 22.06
C PHE A 93 -0.18 19.25 20.85
N ILE A 94 -1.36 18.65 20.77
CA ILE A 94 -1.79 17.83 19.62
C ILE A 94 -2.03 18.70 18.37
N ALA A 95 -2.53 19.92 18.54
CA ALA A 95 -2.85 20.81 17.43
C ALA A 95 -1.60 21.31 16.68
N ILE A 96 -0.46 21.48 17.37
CA ILE A 96 0.79 21.98 16.75
C ILE A 96 1.26 21.11 15.58
N PRO A 97 1.52 19.80 15.73
CA PRO A 97 1.94 18.95 14.61
C PRO A 97 0.84 18.83 13.55
N SER A 98 -0.44 18.86 13.96
CA SER A 98 -1.57 18.82 13.03
C SER A 98 -1.59 20.02 12.07
N PHE A 99 -1.37 21.24 12.58
CA PHE A 99 -1.31 22.42 11.73
C PHE A 99 -0.08 22.43 10.85
N ALA A 100 1.08 22.01 11.36
CA ALA A 100 2.29 21.89 10.56
C ALA A 100 2.08 20.94 9.37
N LEU A 101 1.44 19.79 9.59
CA LEU A 101 1.09 18.85 8.51
C LEU A 101 0.10 19.46 7.51
N LEU A 102 -0.94 20.13 7.97
CA LEU A 102 -1.94 20.78 7.11
C LEU A 102 -1.30 21.83 6.20
N TYR A 103 -0.41 22.68 6.73
CA TYR A 103 0.33 23.64 5.91
C TYR A 103 1.26 22.96 4.90
N SER A 104 1.81 21.78 5.23
CA SER A 104 2.64 21.00 4.32
C SER A 104 1.83 20.43 3.15
N MET A 105 0.56 20.05 3.42
CA MET A 105 -0.38 19.58 2.41
C MET A 105 -0.86 20.72 1.50
N ASP A 106 -1.18 21.88 2.07
CA ASP A 106 -1.68 23.05 1.35
C ASP A 106 -0.57 23.75 0.52
N ALA A 107 0.68 23.67 0.97
CA ALA A 107 1.84 24.17 0.23
C ALA A 107 2.25 23.26 -0.95
N ALA A 108 1.63 22.08 -1.11
CA ALA A 108 1.80 21.30 -2.33
C ALA A 108 1.29 22.16 -3.51
N PRO A 109 2.11 22.38 -4.55
CA PRO A 109 1.81 23.37 -5.57
C PRO A 109 0.46 23.08 -6.22
N LEU A 110 -0.41 24.09 -6.14
CA LEU A 110 -1.64 24.41 -6.87
C LEU A 110 -1.95 23.62 -8.17
N VAL A 111 -1.97 22.29 -8.13
CA VAL A 111 -2.54 21.46 -9.19
C VAL A 111 -4.02 21.22 -8.91
N GLU A 112 -4.42 21.16 -7.63
CA GLU A 112 -5.80 20.91 -7.19
C GLU A 112 -6.79 22.02 -7.58
N ALA A 113 -6.36 23.29 -7.60
CA ALA A 113 -7.24 24.43 -7.87
C ALA A 113 -7.79 24.48 -9.31
N ALA A 114 -7.22 23.67 -10.22
CA ALA A 114 -7.66 23.52 -11.60
C ALA A 114 -8.38 22.18 -11.89
N LEU A 115 -8.60 21.32 -10.88
CA LEU A 115 -9.16 19.98 -11.09
C LEU A 115 -10.69 19.98 -11.14
N PRO A 116 -11.31 19.45 -12.21
CA PRO A 116 -12.71 19.04 -12.15
C PRO A 116 -12.86 17.77 -11.29
N PRO A 117 -13.93 17.63 -10.49
CA PRO A 117 -14.17 16.42 -9.73
C PRO A 117 -14.35 15.21 -10.66
N SER A 118 -13.76 14.09 -10.28
CA SER A 118 -13.94 12.78 -10.91
C SER A 118 -15.43 12.44 -11.07
N PRO A 119 -15.86 11.83 -12.19
CA PRO A 119 -17.27 11.58 -12.48
C PRO A 119 -17.95 10.57 -11.52
N CYS A 120 -17.21 10.01 -10.57
CA CYS A 120 -17.73 9.12 -9.55
C CYS A 120 -17.61 9.81 -8.18
N CYS A 121 -18.73 10.35 -7.71
CA CYS A 121 -19.08 10.72 -6.34
C CYS A 121 -19.14 12.22 -5.97
N SER A 122 -20.35 12.61 -5.56
CA SER A 122 -20.83 13.86 -4.96
C SER A 122 -21.11 15.03 -5.92
N SER A 123 -22.40 15.19 -6.19
CA SER A 123 -23.04 16.36 -6.78
C SER A 123 -22.84 17.60 -5.90
N SER A 124 -22.17 18.62 -6.43
CA SER A 124 -22.41 20.01 -6.02
C SER A 124 -22.61 20.82 -7.29
N GLU A 125 -23.86 21.22 -7.55
CA GLU A 125 -24.33 21.75 -8.83
C GLU A 125 -23.84 23.18 -9.15
N ASP A 126 -23.14 23.85 -8.24
CA ASP A 126 -22.91 25.30 -8.39
C ASP A 126 -21.61 25.69 -9.13
N SER A 127 -20.81 24.72 -9.57
CA SER A 127 -19.58 24.99 -10.35
C SER A 127 -19.73 24.76 -11.87
N PHE A 128 -20.89 24.25 -12.30
CA PHE A 128 -21.12 23.79 -13.68
C PHE A 128 -21.27 24.97 -14.68
N GLY A 129 -21.85 26.09 -14.23
CA GLY A 129 -22.28 27.19 -15.11
C GLY A 129 -21.17 28.07 -15.69
N LEU A 130 -19.99 28.14 -15.07
CA LEU A 130 -18.87 28.97 -15.53
C LEU A 130 -17.75 28.17 -16.22
N ARG A 131 -17.84 26.83 -16.25
CA ARG A 131 -16.77 25.93 -16.71
C ARG A 131 -16.98 25.32 -18.11
N VAL A 132 -18.18 25.41 -18.69
CA VAL A 132 -18.49 24.88 -20.03
C VAL A 132 -17.80 25.65 -21.18
N LEU A 133 -17.23 26.83 -20.91
CA LEU A 133 -16.74 27.73 -21.97
C LEU A 133 -15.23 27.63 -22.28
N SER A 134 -14.48 26.75 -21.62
CA SER A 134 -13.03 26.59 -21.87
C SER A 134 -12.65 25.12 -22.09
N GLU A 135 -12.74 24.66 -23.34
CA GLU A 135 -12.00 23.48 -23.82
C GLU A 135 -10.75 23.94 -24.59
N PRO A 136 -9.62 23.20 -24.54
CA PRO A 136 -9.36 21.95 -23.82
C PRO A 136 -8.69 22.16 -22.44
N TRP A 137 -9.01 21.26 -21.50
CA TRP A 137 -8.44 21.24 -20.14
C TRP A 137 -7.00 20.67 -20.13
N PRO A 138 -6.08 21.20 -19.30
CA PRO A 138 -4.80 20.53 -19.03
C PRO A 138 -5.01 19.19 -18.30
N ILE A 139 -4.13 18.21 -18.56
CA ILE A 139 -4.16 16.89 -17.91
C ILE A 139 -3.80 17.02 -16.44
N THR A 140 -4.53 16.27 -15.62
CA THR A 140 -4.42 16.31 -14.18
C THR A 140 -3.83 15.00 -13.66
N PRO A 141 -2.56 14.98 -13.22
CA PRO A 141 -1.88 13.75 -12.85
C PRO A 141 -2.33 13.22 -11.48
N ASP A 142 -2.43 11.90 -11.35
CA ASP A 142 -2.59 11.20 -10.07
C ASP A 142 -1.21 11.05 -9.41
N LEU A 143 -0.79 12.10 -8.71
CA LEU A 143 0.50 12.15 -8.03
C LEU A 143 0.66 11.06 -6.97
N GLY A 144 -0.44 10.58 -6.38
CA GLY A 144 -0.43 9.52 -5.37
C GLY A 144 -0.05 8.18 -5.99
N LEU A 145 -0.78 7.79 -7.03
CA LEU A 145 -0.52 6.54 -7.74
C LEU A 145 0.82 6.57 -8.47
N GLU A 146 1.18 7.70 -9.10
CA GLU A 146 2.49 7.87 -9.73
C GLU A 146 3.64 7.72 -8.71
N SER A 147 3.49 8.28 -7.50
CA SER A 147 4.50 8.15 -6.44
C SER A 147 4.60 6.71 -5.91
N SER A 148 3.46 6.03 -5.73
CA SER A 148 3.40 4.60 -5.39
C SER A 148 4.16 3.76 -6.43
N MET A 149 3.81 3.90 -7.71
CA MET A 149 4.45 3.16 -8.80
C MET A 149 5.95 3.43 -8.87
N LYS A 150 6.36 4.70 -8.75
CA LYS A 150 7.77 5.08 -8.72
C LYS A 150 8.51 4.37 -7.59
N ASN A 151 7.98 4.38 -6.36
CA ASN A 151 8.62 3.75 -5.22
C ASN A 151 8.74 2.23 -5.39
N ARG A 152 7.69 1.59 -5.89
CA ARG A 152 7.66 0.16 -6.22
C ARG A 152 8.70 -0.23 -7.28
N ILE A 153 8.82 0.57 -8.34
CA ILE A 153 9.86 0.41 -9.38
C ILE A 153 11.26 0.55 -8.76
N LEU A 154 11.48 1.56 -7.90
CA LEU A 154 12.78 1.75 -7.23
C LEU A 154 13.17 0.54 -6.37
N ILE A 155 12.20 -0.12 -5.71
CA ILE A 155 12.43 -1.35 -4.95
C ILE A 155 12.88 -2.49 -5.89
N LEU A 156 12.22 -2.65 -7.05
CA LEU A 156 12.59 -3.64 -8.05
C LEU A 156 13.99 -3.39 -8.64
N GLU A 157 14.33 -2.14 -8.92
CA GLU A 157 15.65 -1.72 -9.41
C GLU A 157 16.74 -1.94 -8.35
N ALA A 158 16.45 -1.68 -7.08
CA ALA A 158 17.37 -1.94 -5.98
C ALA A 158 17.66 -3.44 -5.83
N LYS A 159 16.68 -4.30 -6.13
CA LYS A 159 16.81 -5.77 -6.11
C LYS A 159 17.37 -6.36 -7.42
N ASN A 160 17.70 -5.53 -8.42
CA ASN A 160 18.14 -5.94 -9.76
C ASN A 160 17.19 -6.98 -10.39
N SER A 161 15.88 -6.70 -10.37
CA SER A 161 14.88 -7.59 -10.93
C SER A 161 15.07 -7.81 -12.44
N PRO A 162 15.07 -9.06 -12.95
CA PRO A 162 15.16 -9.34 -14.39
C PRO A 162 13.90 -8.90 -15.15
N PHE A 163 12.79 -8.68 -14.45
CA PHE A 163 11.49 -8.33 -15.05
C PHE A 163 11.34 -6.84 -15.40
N LEU A 164 12.41 -6.04 -15.31
CA LEU A 164 12.45 -4.63 -15.73
C LEU A 164 13.04 -4.43 -17.15
N LEU A 165 12.93 -5.45 -18.01
CA LEU A 165 13.33 -5.40 -19.44
C LEU A 165 14.80 -5.04 -19.67
N GLY A 166 15.69 -5.31 -18.71
CA GLY A 166 17.11 -5.00 -18.83
C GLY A 166 17.45 -3.50 -18.87
N LYS A 167 16.52 -2.63 -18.46
CA LYS A 167 16.73 -1.17 -18.46
C LYS A 167 17.66 -0.71 -17.35
N GLU A 168 18.31 0.44 -17.57
CA GLU A 168 19.12 1.08 -16.53
C GLU A 168 18.23 1.66 -15.41
N LYS A 169 18.82 1.84 -14.21
CA LYS A 169 18.08 2.36 -13.04
C LYS A 169 17.52 3.76 -13.31
N GLY A 170 16.24 3.95 -13.07
CA GLY A 170 15.49 5.18 -13.32
C GLY A 170 14.94 5.31 -14.75
N GLN A 171 15.39 4.49 -15.71
CA GLN A 171 14.92 4.55 -17.09
C GLN A 171 13.48 4.06 -17.23
N TYR A 172 13.12 2.96 -16.55
CA TYR A 172 11.78 2.38 -16.65
C TYR A 172 10.70 3.37 -16.19
N TRP A 173 10.86 4.00 -15.01
CA TRP A 173 9.97 5.05 -14.55
C TRP A 173 9.99 6.30 -15.44
N GLY A 174 11.17 6.66 -15.97
CA GLY A 174 11.32 7.79 -16.90
C GLY A 174 10.42 7.66 -18.13
N GLU A 175 10.40 6.48 -18.76
CA GLU A 175 9.58 6.20 -19.94
C GLU A 175 8.08 6.19 -19.64
N ILE A 176 7.66 5.62 -18.50
CA ILE A 176 6.26 5.68 -18.04
C ILE A 176 5.85 7.14 -17.86
N LYS A 177 6.67 7.93 -17.16
CA LYS A 177 6.39 9.34 -16.90
C LYS A 177 6.32 10.17 -18.18
N GLU A 178 7.21 9.90 -19.15
CA GLU A 178 7.18 10.55 -20.45
C GLU A 178 5.90 10.20 -21.22
N SER A 179 5.49 8.93 -21.21
CA SER A 179 4.28 8.45 -21.88
C SER A 179 3.01 9.05 -21.26
N LEU A 180 2.96 9.17 -19.93
CA LEU A 180 1.88 9.84 -19.20
C LEU A 180 1.81 11.33 -19.53
N HIS A 181 2.96 12.02 -19.58
CA HIS A 181 3.02 13.45 -19.89
C HIS A 181 2.59 13.76 -21.34
N ASN A 182 2.90 12.85 -22.26
CA ASN A 182 2.55 12.98 -23.69
C ASN A 182 1.10 12.57 -24.01
N SER A 183 0.29 12.21 -23.02
CA SER A 183 -1.10 11.83 -23.24
C SER A 183 -1.91 13.02 -23.79
N PRO A 184 -2.84 12.81 -24.75
CA PRO A 184 -3.61 13.90 -25.35
C PRO A 184 -4.85 14.30 -24.53
N HIS A 185 -5.42 13.35 -23.77
CA HIS A 185 -6.67 13.51 -23.03
C HIS A 185 -6.61 12.82 -21.67
N GLN A 186 -7.37 13.34 -20.69
CA GLN A 186 -7.44 12.80 -19.33
C GLN A 186 -7.84 11.30 -19.30
N LYS A 187 -8.75 10.89 -20.18
CA LYS A 187 -9.17 9.49 -20.29
C LYS A 187 -8.02 8.59 -20.73
N GLU A 188 -7.18 9.06 -21.64
CA GLU A 188 -6.04 8.29 -22.14
C GLU A 188 -4.93 8.23 -21.07
N TYR A 189 -4.69 9.33 -20.37
CA TYR A 189 -3.80 9.37 -19.20
C TYR A 189 -4.19 8.29 -18.17
N PHE A 190 -5.45 8.25 -17.73
CA PHE A 190 -5.90 7.26 -16.74
C PHE A 190 -5.86 5.83 -17.27
N ARG A 191 -6.19 5.63 -18.55
CA ARG A 191 -6.11 4.32 -19.20
C ARG A 191 -4.67 3.80 -19.20
N LEU A 192 -3.72 4.66 -19.57
CA LEU A 192 -2.29 4.33 -19.59
C LEU A 192 -1.78 4.09 -18.16
N LEU A 193 -2.13 4.96 -17.21
CA LEU A 193 -1.73 4.81 -15.82
C LEU A 193 -2.22 3.49 -15.21
N ASP A 194 -3.48 3.12 -15.44
CA ASP A 194 -4.07 1.86 -14.98
C ASP A 194 -3.43 0.64 -15.68
N PHE A 195 -3.07 0.76 -16.96
CA PHE A 195 -2.33 -0.25 -17.69
C PHE A 195 -0.93 -0.47 -17.10
N GLU A 196 -0.14 0.59 -16.95
CA GLU A 196 1.21 0.54 -16.41
C GLU A 196 1.22 0.05 -14.95
N ASN A 197 0.22 0.42 -14.15
CA ASN A 197 0.10 -0.07 -12.77
C ASN A 197 -0.15 -1.58 -12.72
N ARG A 198 -1.01 -2.13 -13.60
CA ARG A 198 -1.23 -3.58 -13.70
C ARG A 198 0.00 -4.32 -14.22
N ASP A 199 0.65 -3.80 -15.25
CA ASP A 199 1.90 -4.37 -15.77
C ASP A 199 2.98 -4.41 -14.68
N LEU A 200 3.12 -3.33 -13.91
CA LEU A 200 4.00 -3.27 -12.76
C LEU A 200 3.64 -4.34 -11.72
N GLN A 201 2.35 -4.52 -11.38
CA GLN A 201 1.89 -5.58 -10.45
C GLN A 201 2.25 -7.00 -10.93
N ILE A 202 2.20 -7.27 -12.23
CA ILE A 202 2.58 -8.57 -12.79
C ILE A 202 4.08 -8.80 -12.65
N ARG A 203 4.92 -7.84 -13.09
CA ARG A 203 6.39 -7.89 -12.95
C ARG A 203 6.78 -8.08 -11.50
N GLU A 204 6.05 -7.40 -10.66
CA GLU A 204 6.10 -7.54 -9.25
C GLU A 204 5.92 -9.01 -8.83
N ARG A 205 4.75 -9.59 -9.09
CA ARG A 205 4.46 -10.98 -8.71
C ARG A 205 5.46 -11.99 -9.26
N LYS A 206 5.94 -11.78 -10.49
CA LYS A 206 6.99 -12.60 -11.11
C LYS A 206 8.29 -12.58 -10.31
N HIS A 207 8.74 -11.40 -9.91
CA HIS A 207 9.93 -11.27 -9.06
C HIS A 207 9.72 -11.88 -7.67
N SER A 208 8.54 -11.74 -7.06
CA SER A 208 8.24 -12.43 -5.78
C SER A 208 8.34 -13.95 -5.92
N CYS A 209 7.77 -14.52 -6.98
CA CYS A 209 7.89 -15.95 -7.29
C CYS A 209 9.36 -16.37 -7.45
N LEU A 210 10.17 -15.57 -8.16
CA LEU A 210 11.59 -15.84 -8.38
C LEU A 210 12.38 -15.84 -7.07
N GLU A 211 12.10 -14.90 -6.17
CA GLU A 211 12.76 -14.85 -4.85
C GLU A 211 12.40 -16.07 -4.00
N VAL A 212 11.12 -16.49 -3.98
CA VAL A 212 10.71 -17.71 -3.29
C VAL A 212 11.40 -18.93 -3.91
N PHE A 213 11.50 -19.00 -5.24
CA PHE A 213 12.18 -20.08 -5.94
C PHE A 213 13.67 -20.15 -5.59
N ARG A 214 14.37 -19.01 -5.60
CA ARG A 214 15.78 -18.90 -5.17
C ARG A 214 15.98 -19.38 -3.73
N GLU A 215 15.07 -19.05 -2.83
CA GLU A 215 15.10 -19.52 -1.44
C GLU A 215 14.92 -21.05 -1.35
N VAL A 216 14.09 -21.65 -2.21
CA VAL A 216 13.95 -23.12 -2.28
C VAL A 216 15.22 -23.77 -2.81
N LEU A 217 15.83 -23.22 -3.86
CA LEU A 217 17.11 -23.72 -4.39
C LEU A 217 18.24 -23.61 -3.36
N PHE A 218 18.33 -22.47 -2.67
CA PHE A 218 19.33 -22.27 -1.62
C PHE A 218 19.23 -23.28 -0.48
N ARG A 219 18.02 -23.73 -0.14
CA ARG A 219 17.80 -24.77 0.88
C ARG A 219 18.10 -26.18 0.38
N ASN A 220 18.05 -26.40 -0.93
CA ASN A 220 18.09 -27.70 -1.57
C ASN A 220 19.13 -27.72 -2.70
N PRO A 221 20.43 -27.68 -2.38
CA PRO A 221 21.50 -27.55 -3.39
C PRO A 221 21.57 -28.73 -4.37
N TYR A 222 21.06 -29.91 -3.98
CA TYR A 222 20.98 -31.09 -4.86
C TYR A 222 20.12 -30.87 -6.11
N LEU A 223 19.25 -29.86 -6.10
CA LEU A 223 18.42 -29.48 -7.25
C LEU A 223 19.27 -28.84 -8.36
N GLU A 224 20.19 -27.95 -8.01
CA GLU A 224 21.09 -27.33 -8.99
C GLU A 224 22.13 -28.33 -9.51
N GLU A 225 22.63 -29.24 -8.66
CA GLU A 225 23.60 -30.27 -9.06
C GLU A 225 23.05 -31.27 -10.10
N ARG A 226 21.73 -31.48 -10.11
CA ARG A 226 21.07 -32.43 -11.02
C ARG A 226 20.66 -31.83 -12.36
N ALA A 227 20.65 -30.51 -12.47
CA ALA A 227 20.14 -29.85 -13.66
C ALA A 227 21.23 -29.63 -14.70
N ALA A 228 20.87 -29.82 -15.97
CA ALA A 228 21.76 -29.58 -17.11
C ALA A 228 21.86 -28.09 -17.50
N TYR A 229 21.01 -27.22 -16.94
CA TYR A 229 20.87 -25.82 -17.29
C TYR A 229 20.55 -24.96 -16.04
N SER A 230 20.61 -23.63 -16.18
CA SER A 230 20.27 -22.69 -15.11
C SER A 230 18.77 -22.77 -14.78
N LEU A 231 18.42 -23.34 -13.63
CA LEU A 231 17.01 -23.41 -13.19
C LEU A 231 16.39 -22.03 -13.05
N GLN A 232 17.19 -21.02 -12.70
CA GLN A 232 16.70 -19.66 -12.49
C GLN A 232 16.24 -19.02 -13.80
N GLU A 233 16.98 -19.25 -14.89
CA GLU A 233 16.62 -18.79 -16.23
C GLU A 233 15.37 -19.53 -16.74
N ALA A 234 15.37 -20.86 -16.65
CA ALA A 234 14.21 -21.67 -17.04
C ALA A 234 12.94 -21.31 -16.24
N PHE A 235 13.08 -20.96 -14.95
CA PHE A 235 11.95 -20.49 -14.16
C PHE A 235 11.45 -19.12 -14.64
N CYS A 236 12.35 -18.21 -15.02
CA CYS A 236 11.94 -16.93 -15.61
C CYS A 236 11.22 -17.13 -16.95
N ASP A 237 11.71 -18.05 -17.79
CA ASP A 237 11.10 -18.40 -19.07
C ASP A 237 9.70 -19.00 -18.86
N PHE A 238 9.53 -19.94 -17.93
CA PHE A 238 8.22 -20.48 -17.55
C PHE A 238 7.22 -19.40 -17.09
N LEU A 239 7.69 -18.40 -16.34
CA LEU A 239 6.83 -17.29 -15.93
C LEU A 239 6.43 -16.38 -17.11
N ASN A 240 7.22 -16.34 -18.17
CA ASN A 240 6.92 -15.58 -19.39
C ASN A 240 6.03 -16.38 -20.35
N GLU A 241 6.31 -17.66 -20.58
CA GLU A 241 5.52 -18.56 -21.44
C GLU A 241 4.04 -18.63 -21.02
N ARG A 242 3.78 -18.60 -19.71
CA ARG A 242 2.41 -18.67 -19.20
C ARG A 242 1.56 -17.45 -19.56
N ARG A 243 2.18 -16.31 -19.89
CA ARG A 243 1.46 -15.16 -20.47
C ARG A 243 1.07 -15.45 -21.92
N GLU A 244 1.94 -16.09 -22.69
CA GLU A 244 1.68 -16.46 -24.08
C GLU A 244 0.53 -17.48 -24.21
N GLU A 245 0.46 -18.44 -23.29
CA GLU A 245 -0.65 -19.39 -23.20
C GLU A 245 -2.00 -18.69 -22.95
N LEU A 246 -1.98 -17.69 -22.09
CA LEU A 246 -3.15 -16.88 -21.74
C LEU A 246 -3.58 -16.02 -22.95
N ASP A 247 -2.65 -15.34 -23.59
CA ASP A 247 -2.91 -14.49 -24.77
C ASP A 247 -3.41 -15.30 -25.98
N SER A 248 -3.15 -16.60 -26.01
CA SER A 248 -3.64 -17.53 -27.04
C SER A 248 -5.15 -17.82 -26.98
N ASN A 249 -5.88 -17.34 -25.96
CA ASN A 249 -7.31 -17.54 -25.81
C ASN A 249 -8.12 -16.34 -26.35
N PRO A 250 -8.66 -16.38 -27.59
CA PRO A 250 -9.32 -15.25 -28.21
C PRO A 250 -10.72 -15.03 -27.62
N GLY A 251 -10.86 -14.07 -26.70
CA GLY A 251 -12.19 -13.68 -26.20
C GLY A 251 -12.23 -12.83 -24.94
N SER A 252 -11.11 -12.68 -24.22
CA SER A 252 -11.07 -11.95 -22.95
C SER A 252 -10.42 -10.58 -23.11
N SER A 253 -10.82 -9.60 -22.28
CA SER A 253 -10.21 -8.27 -22.26
C SER A 253 -8.75 -8.36 -21.76
N PRO A 254 -7.81 -7.53 -22.26
CA PRO A 254 -6.43 -7.49 -21.74
C PRO A 254 -6.37 -7.36 -20.20
N ALA A 255 -7.26 -6.54 -19.61
CA ALA A 255 -7.34 -6.38 -18.17
C ALA A 255 -7.83 -7.64 -17.43
N GLU A 256 -8.63 -8.50 -18.09
CA GLU A 256 -9.03 -9.79 -17.53
C GLU A 256 -7.87 -10.79 -17.58
N MET A 257 -7.10 -10.78 -18.67
CA MET A 257 -5.90 -11.61 -18.81
C MET A 257 -4.86 -11.26 -17.75
N ASP A 258 -4.62 -9.96 -17.52
CA ASP A 258 -3.73 -9.48 -16.45
C ASP A 258 -4.17 -10.00 -15.07
N ARG A 259 -5.48 -9.99 -14.78
CA ARG A 259 -6.03 -10.51 -13.51
C ARG A 259 -5.86 -12.01 -13.37
N LEU A 260 -6.03 -12.76 -14.46
CA LEU A 260 -5.82 -14.20 -14.47
C LEU A 260 -4.34 -14.53 -14.29
N GLU A 261 -3.43 -13.78 -14.92
CA GLU A 261 -1.98 -13.93 -14.73
C GLU A 261 -1.60 -13.70 -13.26
N ILE A 262 -2.06 -12.60 -12.63
CA ILE A 262 -1.81 -12.33 -11.21
C ILE A 262 -2.28 -13.49 -10.33
N ARG A 263 -3.50 -14.00 -10.55
CA ARG A 263 -4.03 -15.15 -9.80
C ARG A 263 -3.18 -16.41 -10.01
N SER A 264 -2.71 -16.62 -11.23
CA SER A 264 -1.90 -17.76 -11.62
C SER A 264 -0.50 -17.70 -10.99
N LEU A 265 0.08 -16.50 -10.88
CA LEU A 265 1.34 -16.25 -10.17
C LEU A 265 1.18 -16.47 -8.67
N ASP A 266 0.10 -15.95 -8.07
CA ASP A 266 -0.22 -16.20 -6.65
C ASP A 266 -0.33 -17.69 -6.33
N GLN A 267 -0.85 -18.49 -7.26
CA GLN A 267 -0.97 -19.94 -7.08
C GLN A 267 0.39 -20.64 -7.13
N VAL A 268 1.29 -20.20 -8.02
CA VAL A 268 2.68 -20.71 -8.06
C VAL A 268 3.41 -20.38 -6.77
N GLU A 269 3.35 -19.12 -6.36
CA GLU A 269 4.00 -18.65 -5.13
C GLU A 269 3.52 -19.45 -3.91
N LYS A 270 2.20 -19.64 -3.77
CA LYS A 270 1.61 -20.43 -2.68
C LYS A 270 2.04 -21.89 -2.69
N ASP A 271 2.15 -22.51 -3.86
CA ASP A 271 2.59 -23.91 -3.96
C ASP A 271 4.08 -24.05 -3.58
N LEU A 272 4.94 -23.16 -4.10
CA LEU A 272 6.36 -23.12 -3.75
C LEU A 272 6.57 -22.93 -2.25
N LEU A 273 5.81 -22.03 -1.61
CA LEU A 273 5.89 -21.79 -0.18
C LEU A 273 5.42 -22.98 0.67
N ARG A 274 4.41 -23.73 0.19
CA ARG A 274 3.83 -24.86 0.93
C ARG A 274 4.63 -26.15 0.77
N ARG A 275 5.10 -26.43 -0.45
CA ARG A 275 5.70 -27.72 -0.82
C ARG A 275 7.22 -27.66 -0.99
N GLY A 276 7.81 -26.48 -1.16
CA GLY A 276 9.25 -26.35 -1.40
C GLY A 276 9.68 -27.13 -2.65
N ASP A 277 10.65 -28.04 -2.49
CA ASP A 277 11.18 -28.92 -3.55
C ASP A 277 10.15 -29.92 -4.09
N GLU A 278 9.11 -30.24 -3.33
CA GLU A 278 8.05 -31.14 -3.80
C GLU A 278 7.01 -30.46 -4.69
N SER A 279 7.15 -29.14 -4.91
CA SER A 279 6.25 -28.36 -5.76
C SER A 279 6.14 -28.95 -7.16
N ILE A 280 4.93 -28.89 -7.72
CA ILE A 280 4.62 -29.42 -9.06
C ILE A 280 5.46 -28.69 -10.11
N TYR A 281 5.65 -27.38 -9.93
CA TYR A 281 6.40 -26.52 -10.84
C TYR A 281 7.88 -26.90 -10.87
N ILE A 282 8.48 -27.20 -9.71
CA ILE A 282 9.87 -27.65 -9.64
C ILE A 282 10.03 -28.99 -10.36
N LYS A 283 9.12 -29.93 -10.12
CA LYS A 283 9.15 -31.25 -10.78
C LYS A 283 9.03 -31.16 -12.31
N GLN A 284 8.29 -30.18 -12.85
CA GLN A 284 8.18 -29.98 -14.30
C GLN A 284 9.53 -29.64 -14.94
N PHE A 285 10.36 -28.83 -14.30
CA PHE A 285 11.70 -28.51 -14.82
C PHE A 285 12.63 -29.72 -14.81
N PHE A 286 12.51 -30.61 -13.82
CA PHE A 286 13.32 -31.83 -13.75
C PHE A 286 12.83 -32.94 -14.68
N LEU A 287 11.53 -33.08 -14.90
CA LEU A 287 10.95 -34.14 -15.74
C LEU A 287 11.02 -33.83 -17.24
N ASN A 288 11.05 -32.56 -17.64
CA ASN A 288 11.21 -32.15 -19.04
C ASN A 288 12.68 -32.13 -19.50
N GLY A 289 13.62 -32.54 -18.64
CA GLY A 289 15.06 -32.62 -18.92
C GLY A 289 15.57 -34.03 -19.31
N ASP A 290 14.70 -35.04 -19.31
CA ASP A 290 15.01 -36.43 -19.72
C ASP A 290 14.49 -36.76 -21.12
#